data_AF-A0AAW1IT94-F1
#
_entry.id   AF-A0AAW1IT94-F1
#
_cell.length_a   1.000
_cell.length_b   1.000
_cell.length_c   1.000
_cell.angle_alpha   90.00
_cell.angle_beta   90.00
_cell.angle_gamma   90.00
#
_symmetry.space_group_name_H-M   'P 1'
#
loop_
_entity.id
_entity.type
_entity.pdbx_description
1 polymer ?
#
loop_
_entity_poly.entity_id
_entity_poly.type
_entity_poly.pdbx_seq_one_letter_code
_entity_poly.pdbx_strand_id
1 'polypeptide(L)' 'MQRARWLGRIGRMTKDRWVKRVLKTGEGGKRRSGRPRRKLLDEVIRDLKAVGLKDWQNESQDREKWKRRVKELGAKGQ' A
#
# COMPACT_ATOMS: atom_id res chain seq x y z
N MET A 1 -6.58 -3.60 -10.20
CA MET A 1 -6.14 -2.77 -9.04
C MET A 1 -4.79 -2.06 -9.31
N GLN A 2 -4.79 -0.82 -9.81
CA GLN A 2 -3.54 -0.03 -10.01
C GLN A 2 -2.89 0.39 -8.67
N ARG A 3 -3.70 0.64 -7.65
CA ARG A 3 -3.27 1.13 -6.32
C ARG A 3 -2.42 0.12 -5.54
N ALA A 4 -2.76 -1.17 -5.59
CA ALA A 4 -1.94 -2.23 -5.00
C ALA A 4 -0.61 -2.42 -5.74
N ARG A 5 -0.57 -2.22 -7.07
CA ARG A 5 0.70 -2.22 -7.83
C ARG A 5 1.62 -1.08 -7.38
N TRP A 6 1.06 0.12 -7.17
CA TRP A 6 1.77 1.26 -6.61
C TRP A 6 2.32 0.97 -5.20
N LEU A 7 1.53 0.32 -4.34
CA LEU A 7 1.99 -0.02 -2.99
C LEU A 7 3.17 -1.02 -3.01
N GLY A 8 3.09 -2.05 -3.84
CA GLY A 8 4.20 -3.00 -3.99
C GLY A 8 5.44 -2.40 -4.65
N ARG A 9 5.29 -1.35 -5.47
CA ARG A 9 6.43 -0.55 -5.98
C ARG A 9 7.11 0.18 -4.82
N ILE A 10 6.35 0.81 -3.93
CA ILE A 10 6.89 1.52 -2.75
C ILE A 10 7.58 0.56 -1.79
N GLY A 11 6.99 -0.60 -1.51
CA GLY A 11 7.60 -1.61 -0.64
C GLY A 11 9.01 -2.00 -1.11
N ARG A 12 9.19 -2.15 -2.42
CA ARG A 12 10.48 -2.48 -3.07
C ARG A 12 11.43 -1.29 -3.28
N MET A 13 10.98 -0.05 -3.09
CA MET A 13 11.88 1.10 -3.16
C MET A 13 12.86 1.10 -1.97
N THR A 14 14.09 1.54 -2.21
CA THR A 14 15.11 1.76 -1.18
C THR A 14 14.59 2.68 -0.09
N LYS A 15 14.97 2.43 1.17
CA LYS A 15 14.45 3.13 2.37
C LYS A 15 14.65 4.65 2.33
N ASP A 16 15.67 5.14 1.64
CA ASP A 16 15.99 6.58 1.49
C ASP A 16 15.00 7.38 0.64
N ARG A 17 14.15 6.73 -0.15
CA ARG A 17 13.18 7.43 -0.99
C ARG A 17 12.16 8.14 -0.09
N TRP A 18 12.07 9.46 -0.22
CA TRP A 18 11.13 10.35 0.49
C TRP A 18 9.71 9.78 0.63
N VAL A 19 9.18 9.21 -0.45
CA VAL A 19 7.83 8.60 -0.47
C VAL A 19 7.70 7.46 0.54
N LYS A 20 8.71 6.61 0.70
CA LYS A 20 8.70 5.49 1.65
C LYS A 20 8.82 5.99 3.10
N ARG A 21 9.60 7.05 3.33
CA ARG A 21 9.70 7.74 4.64
C ARG A 21 8.39 8.40 5.05
N VAL A 22 7.81 9.25 4.21
CA VAL A 22 6.52 9.90 4.49
C VAL A 22 5.43 8.89 4.81
N LEU A 23 5.45 7.74 4.15
CA LEU A 23 4.44 6.70 4.29
C LEU A 23 4.68 5.79 5.52
N LYS A 24 5.95 5.61 5.93
CA LYS A 24 6.32 4.80 7.10
C LYS A 24 6.33 5.59 8.40
N THR A 25 6.96 6.76 8.41
CA THR A 25 7.15 7.60 9.61
C THR A 25 6.14 8.75 9.70
N GLY A 26 5.36 9.02 8.64
CA GLY A 26 4.41 10.14 8.66
C GLY A 26 5.08 11.51 8.60
N GLU A 27 6.36 11.58 8.17
CA GLU A 27 7.23 12.76 8.11
C GLU A 27 6.75 13.91 7.19
N GLY A 28 5.51 13.88 6.70
CA GLY A 28 4.92 14.91 5.86
C GLY A 28 4.28 16.09 6.61
N GLY A 29 4.54 16.23 7.92
CA GLY A 29 4.00 17.29 8.78
C GLY A 29 2.56 17.06 9.27
N LYS A 30 2.12 17.85 10.27
CA LYS A 30 0.72 17.91 10.73
C LYS A 30 -0.12 18.66 9.69
N ARG A 31 -0.95 17.93 8.92
CA ARG A 31 -1.89 18.55 7.96
C ARG A 31 -3.14 19.07 8.65
N ARG A 32 -3.63 20.24 8.21
CA ARG A 32 -4.84 20.91 8.73
C ARG A 32 -6.04 19.97 8.81
N SER A 33 -6.73 20.01 9.94
CA SER A 33 -8.00 19.32 10.20
C SER A 33 -9.13 19.89 9.33
N GLY A 34 -10.03 19.05 8.80
CA GLY A 34 -11.27 19.50 8.15
C GLY A 34 -11.69 18.79 6.85
N ARG A 35 -10.75 18.19 6.09
CA ARG A 35 -11.11 17.47 4.84
C ARG A 35 -11.39 15.98 5.10
N PRO A 36 -12.51 15.42 4.60
CA PRO A 36 -12.77 13.98 4.68
C PRO A 36 -11.60 13.18 4.11
N ARG A 37 -11.11 12.26 4.94
CA ARG A 37 -9.93 11.43 4.69
C ARG A 37 -10.19 10.44 3.55
N ARG A 38 -9.92 10.79 2.29
CA ARG A 38 -9.62 9.77 1.26
C ARG A 38 -8.21 9.27 1.47
N LYS A 39 -8.03 8.41 2.48
CA LYS A 39 -6.78 7.72 2.72
C LYS A 39 -6.68 6.55 1.75
N LEU A 40 -6.22 6.86 0.54
CA LEU A 40 -5.89 5.86 -0.48
C LEU A 40 -5.07 4.72 0.11
N LEU A 41 -4.11 5.03 0.99
CA LEU A 41 -3.31 4.04 1.69
C LEU A 41 -4.15 3.12 2.58
N ASP A 42 -5.03 3.67 3.42
CA ASP A 42 -5.87 2.88 4.31
C ASP A 42 -6.90 2.04 3.53
N GLU A 43 -7.44 2.57 2.43
CA GLU A 43 -8.29 1.80 1.50
C GLU A 43 -7.52 0.59 0.96
N VAL A 44 -6.33 0.80 0.40
CA VAL A 44 -5.51 -0.29 -0.13
C VAL A 44 -5.08 -1.27 0.97
N ILE A 45 -4.76 -0.79 2.18
CA ILE A 45 -4.43 -1.66 3.31
C ILE A 45 -5.64 -2.48 3.76
N ARG A 46 -6.85 -1.91 3.75
CA ARG A 46 -8.08 -2.68 4.02
C ARG A 46 -8.31 -3.75 2.97
N ASP A 47 -8.16 -3.41 1.70
CA ASP A 47 -8.29 -4.37 0.61
C ASP A 47 -7.27 -5.52 0.77
N LEU A 48 -6.02 -5.19 1.09
CA LEU A 48 -4.96 -6.15 1.39
C LEU A 48 -5.30 -7.04 2.59
N LYS A 49 -5.84 -6.46 3.67
CA LYS A 49 -6.30 -7.24 4.83
C LYS A 49 -7.43 -8.19 4.48
N ALA A 50 -8.34 -7.81 3.58
CA ALA A 50 -9.45 -8.66 3.12
C ALA A 50 -8.98 -9.90 2.33
N VAL A 51 -7.74 -9.90 1.82
CA VAL A 51 -7.09 -11.07 1.22
C VAL A 51 -6.08 -11.75 2.15
N GLY A 52 -6.07 -11.39 3.44
CA GLY A 52 -5.21 -11.99 4.47
C GLY A 52 -3.78 -11.42 4.49
N LEU A 53 -3.50 -10.38 3.71
CA LEU A 53 -2.18 -9.76 3.60
C LEU A 53 -2.01 -8.70 4.69
N LYS A 54 -1.42 -9.12 5.82
CA LYS A 54 -1.09 -8.22 6.93
C LYS A 54 0.28 -7.56 6.74
N ASP A 55 1.26 -8.32 6.27
CA ASP A 55 2.65 -7.86 6.10
C ASP A 55 3.00 -7.63 4.62
N TRP A 56 2.33 -6.65 4.03
CA TRP A 56 2.55 -6.29 2.63
C TRP A 56 3.97 -5.79 2.34
N GLN A 57 4.70 -5.30 3.35
CA GLN A 57 6.05 -4.77 3.17
C GLN A 57 7.03 -5.88 2.80
N ASN A 58 6.97 -6.99 3.54
CA ASN A 58 7.77 -8.18 3.27
C ASN A 58 7.26 -8.93 2.03
N GLU A 59 5.94 -9.12 1.89
CA GLU A 59 5.39 -9.81 0.71
C GLU A 59 5.58 -9.04 -0.60
N SER A 60 5.69 -7.72 -0.57
CA SER A 60 5.96 -6.94 -1.78
C SER A 60 7.38 -7.14 -2.34
N GLN A 61 8.32 -7.66 -1.54
CA GLN A 61 9.68 -7.98 -2.01
C GLN A 61 9.66 -9.16 -2.99
N ASP A 62 8.80 -10.14 -2.72
CA ASP A 62 8.54 -11.25 -3.64
C ASP A 62 7.57 -10.79 -4.74
N ARG A 63 8.14 -10.60 -5.94
CA ARG A 63 7.40 -10.04 -7.07
C ARG A 63 6.30 -10.98 -7.57
N GLU A 64 6.52 -12.29 -7.56
CA GLU A 64 5.56 -13.28 -8.04
C GLU A 64 4.43 -13.48 -7.04
N LYS A 65 4.77 -13.60 -5.75
CA LYS A 65 3.79 -13.63 -4.67
C LYS A 65 2.92 -12.38 -4.67
N TRP A 66 3.53 -11.19 -4.80
CA TRP A 66 2.79 -9.93 -4.89
C TRP A 66 1.86 -9.87 -6.11
N LYS A 67 2.31 -10.33 -7.28
CA LYS A 67 1.50 -10.33 -8.51
C LYS A 67 0.27 -11.22 -8.39
N ARG A 68 0.40 -12.42 -7.79
CA ARG A 68 -0.72 -13.32 -7.52
C ARG A 68 -1.75 -12.67 -6.58
N ARG A 69 -1.29 -12.04 -5.50
CA ARG A 69 -2.15 -11.35 -4.54
C ARG A 69 -2.88 -10.14 -5.14
N VAL A 70 -2.20 -9.35 -5.98
CA VAL A 70 -2.83 -8.24 -6.71
C VAL A 70 -3.89 -8.73 -7.69
N LYS A 71 -3.73 -9.92 -8.27
CA LYS A 71 -4.75 -10.55 -9.12
C LYS A 71 -5.96 -10.99 -8.30
N GLU A 72 -5.75 -11.64 -7.16
CA GLU A 72 -6.81 -12.03 -6.21
C GLU A 72 -7.62 -10.81 -5.72
N LEU A 73 -6.95 -9.69 -5.44
CA LEU A 73 -7.60 -8.42 -5.08
C LEU A 73 -8.46 -7.83 -6.20
N GLY A 74 -7.99 -7.93 -7.45
CA GLY A 74 -8.74 -7.48 -8.60
C GLY A 74 -9.99 -8.31 -8.86
N ALA A 75 -9.96 -9.61 -8.52
CA ALA A 75 -11.08 -10.52 -8.69
C ALA A 75 -12.16 -10.38 -7.60
N LYS A 76 -11.80 -9.94 -6.39
CA LYS A 76 -12.75 -9.68 -5.30
C LYS A 76 -13.37 -8.27 -5.30
N GLY A 77 -12.82 -7.36 -6.10
CA GLY A 77 -13.25 -5.96 -6.19
C GLY A 77 -14.08 -5.63 -7.43
N GLN A 78 -14.66 -6.64 -8.10
CA GLN A 78 -15.61 -6.52 -9.19
C GLN A 78 -16.98 -7.00 -8.75
#